data_AF-A0A2T4N3L3-F1
#
_entry.id   AF-A0A2T4N3L3-F1
#
_cell.length_a   1.000
_cell.length_b   1.000
_cell.length_c   1.000
_cell.angle_alpha   90.00
_cell.angle_beta   90.00
_cell.angle_gamma   90.00
#
_symmetry.space_group_name_H-M   'P 1'
#
loop_
_entity.id
_entity.type
_entity.pdbx_description
1 polymer ?
#
loop_
_entity_poly.entity_id
_entity_poly.type
_entity_poly.pdbx_seq_one_letter_code
_entity_poly.pdbx_strand_id
1 'polypeptide(L)'
;MDSMNMKSYSIIVSLLSSMLLVGCGSDKTVVNEPLPLIMVSDGFTSAEKPTASIYFGKNDQDSFCEIRLQKSVIAAQSELSSVERNNPAIDASCNWDKKYYVLSSKHPTKLSLKFGNVDESKVELNVSLTVVDVKSLEHYMAVENIALKIDNPDDLKKLLN
;
A
#
# COMPACT_ATOMS: atom_id res chain seq x y z
N MET A 1 -11.93 67.73 -42.87
CA MET A 1 -10.47 67.83 -42.69
C MET A 1 -10.13 67.05 -41.43
N ASP A 2 -10.44 65.75 -41.38
CA ASP A 2 -9.76 64.67 -42.12
C ASP A 2 -8.25 64.68 -41.89
N SER A 3 -7.80 63.78 -41.02
CA SER A 3 -6.91 62.72 -41.45
C SER A 3 -6.63 61.76 -40.29
N MET A 4 -7.05 60.52 -40.48
CA MET A 4 -6.73 59.34 -39.70
C MET A 4 -5.24 58.96 -39.78
N ASN A 5 -4.92 57.96 -38.94
CA ASN A 5 -3.89 56.93 -39.09
C ASN A 5 -2.48 57.22 -38.57
N MET A 6 -2.14 56.58 -37.46
CA MET A 6 -1.21 55.44 -37.53
C MET A 6 -1.40 54.54 -36.30
N LYS A 7 -1.89 53.31 -36.50
CA LYS A 7 -1.94 52.26 -35.47
C LYS A 7 -0.55 51.64 -35.39
N SER A 8 0.19 51.94 -34.33
CA SER A 8 1.45 51.26 -34.00
C SER A 8 1.14 49.96 -33.24
N TYR A 9 1.37 48.84 -33.91
CA TYR A 9 1.37 47.51 -33.32
C TYR A 9 2.69 47.31 -32.57
N SER A 10 2.65 47.17 -31.24
CA SER A 10 3.73 46.58 -30.47
C SER A 10 3.28 45.22 -29.93
N ILE A 11 3.72 44.18 -30.62
CA ILE A 11 3.65 42.79 -30.18
C ILE A 11 4.72 42.64 -29.08
N ILE A 12 4.31 42.58 -27.82
CA ILE A 12 5.20 42.19 -26.72
C ILE A 12 5.04 40.67 -26.55
N VAL A 13 5.95 39.91 -27.17
CA VAL A 13 6.18 38.49 -26.87
C VAL A 13 7.03 38.45 -25.60
N SER A 14 6.42 38.07 -24.48
CA SER A 14 7.16 37.75 -23.25
C SER A 14 7.08 36.25 -23.03
N LEU A 15 8.26 35.61 -23.10
CA LEU A 15 8.49 34.18 -22.99
C LEU A 15 7.85 33.61 -21.71
N LEU A 16 6.94 32.64 -21.85
CA LEU A 16 6.65 31.69 -20.80
C LEU A 16 7.85 30.75 -20.68
N SER A 17 8.73 31.02 -19.71
CA SER A 17 9.67 30.01 -19.21
C SER A 17 8.91 29.04 -18.32
N SER A 18 8.31 28.01 -18.93
CA SER A 18 7.87 26.82 -18.22
C SER A 18 9.11 26.06 -17.74
N MET A 19 9.52 26.33 -16.49
CA MET A 19 10.29 25.36 -15.72
C MET A 19 9.43 24.11 -15.56
N LEU A 20 9.59 23.16 -16.48
CA LEU A 20 9.16 21.79 -16.24
C LEU A 20 10.07 21.28 -15.11
N LEU A 21 9.55 21.34 -13.89
CA LEU A 21 9.98 20.48 -12.81
C LEU A 21 9.91 19.06 -13.37
N VAL A 22 11.06 18.50 -13.75
CA VAL A 22 11.22 17.07 -13.95
C VAL A 22 11.10 16.47 -12.55
N GLY A 23 9.85 16.35 -12.09
CA GLY A 23 9.53 15.51 -10.96
C GLY A 23 9.97 14.12 -11.36
N CYS A 24 10.94 13.56 -10.63
CA CYS A 24 11.21 12.13 -10.59
C CYS A 24 9.94 11.48 -9.99
N GLY A 25 8.89 11.44 -10.80
CA GLY A 25 7.57 10.97 -10.42
C GLY A 25 7.58 9.48 -10.58
N SER A 26 7.92 8.77 -9.51
CA SER A 26 7.67 7.34 -9.41
C SER A 26 6.20 7.10 -9.72
N ASP A 27 5.92 6.29 -10.74
CA ASP A 27 4.54 5.96 -11.11
C ASP A 27 3.91 5.15 -9.97
N LYS A 28 2.72 5.55 -9.50
CA LYS A 28 2.06 4.98 -8.33
C LYS A 28 0.63 4.59 -8.68
N THR A 29 0.36 3.29 -8.72
CA THR A 29 -1.01 2.75 -8.78
C THR A 29 -1.64 2.80 -7.41
N VAL A 30 -2.77 3.51 -7.26
CA VAL A 30 -3.55 3.52 -6.02
C VAL A 30 -4.80 2.67 -6.21
N VAL A 31 -4.97 1.65 -5.37
CA VAL A 31 -6.15 0.78 -5.34
C VAL A 31 -7.16 1.37 -4.37
N ASN A 32 -8.26 1.88 -4.91
CA ASN A 32 -9.32 2.59 -4.18
C ASN A 32 -10.65 1.81 -4.08
N GLU A 33 -10.65 0.55 -4.48
CA GLU A 33 -11.83 -0.31 -4.40
C GLU A 33 -11.84 -1.15 -3.11
N PRO A 34 -13.01 -1.60 -2.63
CA PRO A 34 -13.07 -2.51 -1.49
C PRO A 34 -12.30 -3.80 -1.76
N LEU A 35 -11.40 -4.17 -0.86
CA LEU A 35 -10.62 -5.40 -0.95
C LEU A 35 -11.08 -6.39 0.12
N PRO A 36 -11.85 -7.44 -0.23
CA PRO A 36 -12.27 -8.44 0.73
C PRO A 36 -11.08 -9.24 1.28
N LEU A 37 -11.26 -9.75 2.51
CA LEU A 37 -10.45 -10.84 3.03
C LEU A 37 -10.65 -12.08 2.13
N ILE A 38 -9.54 -12.69 1.71
CA ILE A 38 -9.55 -13.94 0.94
C ILE A 38 -9.39 -15.13 1.90
N MET A 39 -8.34 -15.10 2.72
CA MET A 39 -8.08 -16.15 3.71
C MET A 39 -7.04 -15.69 4.74
N VAL A 40 -6.95 -16.43 5.85
CA VAL A 40 -5.80 -16.42 6.75
C VAL A 40 -5.09 -17.77 6.64
N SER A 41 -3.75 -17.73 6.67
CA SER A 41 -2.90 -18.92 6.79
C SER A 41 -2.04 -18.81 8.03
N ASP A 42 -1.77 -19.96 8.65
CA ASP A 42 -0.60 -20.08 9.50
C ASP A 42 0.65 -19.89 8.64
N GLY A 43 1.56 -19.03 9.08
CA GLY A 43 2.85 -18.84 8.46
C GLY A 43 3.92 -19.73 9.11
N PHE A 44 5.04 -19.90 8.42
CA PHE A 44 6.26 -20.43 9.04
C PHE A 44 6.80 -19.45 10.10
N THR A 45 7.91 -19.79 10.75
CA THR A 45 8.55 -18.85 11.67
C THR A 45 9.24 -17.72 10.91
N SER A 46 9.13 -16.48 11.42
CA SER A 46 9.96 -15.34 11.01
C SER A 46 10.80 -14.91 12.20
N ALA A 47 12.12 -14.90 12.05
CA ALA A 47 13.06 -14.74 13.17
C ALA A 47 12.70 -15.67 14.36
N GLU A 48 12.44 -16.94 14.04
CA GLU A 48 12.08 -18.01 15.00
C GLU A 48 10.74 -17.83 15.73
N LYS A 49 9.96 -16.79 15.40
CA LYS A 49 8.65 -16.53 16.01
C LYS A 49 7.52 -16.99 15.10
N PRO A 50 6.44 -17.61 15.64
CA PRO A 50 5.26 -17.96 14.87
C PRO A 50 4.69 -16.76 14.11
N THR A 51 4.33 -16.96 12.85
CA THR A 51 3.67 -15.92 12.05
C THR A 51 2.31 -16.39 11.53
N ALA A 52 1.49 -15.43 11.14
CA ALA A 52 0.31 -15.63 10.33
C ALA A 52 0.46 -14.82 9.04
N SER A 53 -0.25 -15.23 7.99
CA SER A 53 -0.39 -14.49 6.74
C SER A 53 -1.86 -14.18 6.49
N ILE A 54 -2.17 -12.91 6.23
CA ILE A 54 -3.50 -12.41 5.89
C ILE A 54 -3.51 -12.07 4.41
N TYR A 55 -4.41 -12.70 3.66
CA TYR A 55 -4.57 -12.47 2.22
C TYR A 55 -5.84 -11.68 1.94
N PHE A 56 -5.75 -10.62 1.15
CA PHE A 56 -6.88 -9.78 0.75
C PHE A 56 -6.69 -9.25 -0.67
N GLY A 57 -7.77 -8.98 -1.40
CA GLY A 57 -7.69 -8.56 -2.81
C GLY A 57 -8.97 -8.80 -3.59
N LYS A 58 -8.90 -8.77 -4.92
CA LYS A 58 -10.07 -8.92 -5.82
C LYS A 58 -10.68 -10.33 -5.84
N ASN A 59 -10.11 -11.26 -5.07
CA ASN A 59 -10.46 -12.68 -5.10
C ASN A 59 -10.29 -13.32 -6.50
N ASP A 60 -9.35 -12.79 -7.28
CA ASP A 60 -8.81 -13.42 -8.48
C ASP A 60 -7.37 -13.90 -8.21
N GLN A 61 -6.82 -14.72 -9.11
CA GLN A 61 -5.49 -15.31 -8.91
C GLN A 61 -4.34 -14.30 -9.07
N ASP A 62 -4.59 -13.11 -9.62
CA ASP A 62 -3.56 -12.18 -10.08
C ASP A 62 -3.51 -10.87 -9.27
N SER A 63 -4.49 -10.62 -8.39
CA SER A 63 -4.72 -9.35 -7.69
C SER A 63 -5.02 -9.55 -6.21
N PHE A 64 -3.96 -9.81 -5.43
CA PHE A 64 -4.03 -9.96 -3.98
C PHE A 64 -2.78 -9.43 -3.28
N CYS A 65 -2.94 -9.08 -2.02
CA CYS A 65 -1.86 -8.73 -1.11
C CYS A 65 -1.79 -9.75 0.03
N GLU A 66 -0.57 -10.02 0.49
CA GLU A 66 -0.25 -10.78 1.69
C GLU A 66 0.34 -9.81 2.71
N ILE A 67 -0.22 -9.78 3.92
CA ILE A 67 0.47 -9.28 5.11
C ILE A 67 0.94 -10.47 5.92
N ARG A 68 2.23 -10.55 6.20
CA ARG A 68 2.79 -11.50 7.17
C ARG A 68 3.08 -10.79 8.46
N LEU A 69 2.70 -11.37 9.60
CA LEU A 69 2.91 -10.78 10.90
C LEU A 69 3.21 -11.83 11.97
N GLN A 70 4.08 -11.50 12.92
CA GLN A 70 4.33 -12.34 14.10
C GLN A 70 3.09 -12.35 14.98
N LYS A 71 2.66 -13.54 15.44
CA LYS A 71 1.46 -13.65 16.28
C LYS A 71 1.58 -12.86 17.59
N SER A 72 2.80 -12.78 18.14
CA SER A 72 3.10 -12.05 19.38
C SER A 72 2.83 -10.53 19.36
N VAL A 73 2.66 -9.91 18.19
CA VAL A 73 2.38 -8.47 18.08
C VAL A 73 0.90 -8.15 17.85
N ILE A 74 0.05 -9.18 17.76
CA ILE A 74 -1.40 -9.03 17.59
C ILE A 74 -2.00 -8.73 18.96
N ALA A 75 -2.53 -7.52 19.13
CA ALA A 75 -3.16 -7.07 20.36
C ALA A 75 -4.26 -6.05 20.07
N ALA A 76 -5.30 -6.02 20.90
CA ALA A 76 -6.38 -5.05 20.77
C ALA A 76 -5.85 -3.62 20.87
N GLN A 77 -6.37 -2.73 20.01
CA GLN A 77 -6.01 -1.30 19.98
C GLN A 77 -4.51 -1.02 19.72
N SER A 78 -3.76 -1.98 19.18
CA SER A 78 -2.35 -1.79 18.84
C SER A 78 -2.17 -1.24 17.41
N GLU A 79 -1.07 -0.53 17.20
CA GLU A 79 -0.65 -0.07 15.88
C GLU A 79 0.77 -0.57 15.60
N LEU A 80 0.97 -1.09 14.39
CA LEU A 80 2.26 -1.51 13.89
C LEU A 80 2.54 -0.79 12.58
N SER A 81 3.79 -0.40 12.39
CA SER A 81 4.24 0.11 11.11
C SER A 81 5.61 -0.42 10.75
N SER A 82 5.89 -0.41 9.45
CA SER A 82 7.19 -0.73 8.88
C SER A 82 7.42 0.25 7.73
N VAL A 83 8.44 1.08 7.85
CA VAL A 83 8.89 1.97 6.78
C VAL A 83 10.19 1.40 6.28
N GLU A 84 10.29 1.21 4.97
CA GLU A 84 11.47 0.58 4.34
C GLU A 84 11.82 -0.77 5.01
N ARG A 85 10.82 -1.62 5.25
CA ARG A 85 10.94 -2.94 5.87
C ARG A 85 11.75 -2.96 7.18
N ASN A 86 11.69 -1.89 7.98
CA ASN A 86 12.48 -1.75 9.21
C ASN A 86 11.91 -2.51 10.43
N ASN A 87 10.69 -3.01 10.36
CA ASN A 87 10.07 -3.78 11.43
C ASN A 87 10.02 -5.28 11.08
N PRO A 88 10.83 -6.13 11.73
CA PRO A 88 10.87 -7.56 11.41
C PRO A 88 9.63 -8.34 11.86
N ALA A 89 8.75 -7.73 12.67
CA ALA A 89 7.52 -8.37 13.11
C ALA A 89 6.43 -8.39 12.04
N ILE A 90 6.55 -7.57 10.99
CA ILE A 90 5.56 -7.43 9.92
C ILE A 90 6.22 -7.32 8.55
N ASP A 91 5.59 -7.89 7.53
CA ASP A 91 6.03 -7.81 6.14
C ASP A 91 4.82 -7.76 5.22
N ALA A 92 5.01 -7.28 3.99
CA ALA A 92 3.94 -7.27 3.00
C ALA A 92 4.46 -7.47 1.57
N SER A 93 3.63 -8.13 0.77
CA SER A 93 3.82 -8.21 -0.68
C SER A 93 2.48 -8.27 -1.39
N CYS A 94 2.45 -7.90 -2.67
CA CYS A 94 1.24 -7.97 -3.49
C CYS A 94 1.57 -8.55 -4.86
N ASN A 95 0.68 -9.39 -5.37
CA ASN A 95 0.56 -9.64 -6.80
C ASN A 95 -0.58 -8.77 -7.30
N TRP A 96 -0.30 -7.90 -8.28
CA TRP A 96 -1.32 -7.02 -8.84
C TRP A 96 -1.10 -6.81 -10.32
N ASP A 97 -2.13 -7.07 -11.13
CA ASP A 97 -2.04 -7.02 -12.60
C ASP A 97 -0.81 -7.78 -13.14
N LYS A 98 -0.55 -8.97 -12.56
CA LYS A 98 0.59 -9.87 -12.90
C LYS A 98 1.98 -9.29 -12.60
N LYS A 99 2.06 -8.21 -11.83
CA LYS A 99 3.32 -7.67 -11.29
C LYS A 99 3.43 -8.04 -9.81
N TYR A 100 4.67 -8.27 -9.36
CA TYR A 100 4.96 -8.61 -7.97
C TYR A 100 5.61 -7.42 -7.27
N TYR A 101 4.98 -6.98 -6.19
CA TYR A 101 5.40 -5.83 -5.40
C TYR A 101 5.76 -6.25 -3.98
N VAL A 102 6.75 -5.58 -3.39
CA VAL A 102 7.25 -5.90 -2.05
C VAL A 102 7.42 -4.67 -1.17
N LEU A 103 7.32 -4.87 0.13
CA LEU A 103 7.85 -3.96 1.14
C LEU A 103 9.39 -4.05 1.08
N SER A 104 10.05 -2.99 0.59
CA SER A 104 11.49 -2.99 0.32
C SER A 104 12.28 -2.29 1.41
N SER A 105 13.48 -2.78 1.72
CA SER A 105 14.41 -2.11 2.63
C SER A 105 15.27 -1.02 1.99
N LYS A 106 15.10 -0.78 0.69
CA LYS A 106 15.93 0.15 -0.10
C LYS A 106 15.12 1.19 -0.88
N HIS A 107 13.80 1.11 -0.81
CA HIS A 107 12.89 1.98 -1.55
C HIS A 107 11.78 2.50 -0.63
N PRO A 108 11.28 3.73 -0.83
CA PRO A 108 10.22 4.36 -0.03
C PRO A 108 8.91 3.57 -0.01
N THR A 109 8.85 2.55 0.82
CA THR A 109 7.72 1.65 1.00
C THR A 109 7.26 1.68 2.45
N LYS A 110 5.98 1.41 2.68
CA LYS A 110 5.37 1.54 4.00
C LYS A 110 4.29 0.48 4.20
N LEU A 111 4.21 -0.05 5.41
CA LEU A 111 3.10 -0.83 5.93
C LEU A 111 2.61 -0.17 7.22
N SER A 112 1.30 -0.03 7.38
CA SER A 112 0.65 0.40 8.61
C SER A 112 -0.55 -0.51 8.87
N LEU A 113 -0.57 -1.06 10.08
CA LEU A 113 -1.58 -1.97 10.59
C LEU A 113 -2.14 -1.37 11.87
N LYS A 114 -3.46 -1.21 11.95
CA LYS A 114 -4.13 -0.76 13.16
C LYS A 114 -5.20 -1.75 13.56
N PHE A 115 -4.96 -2.42 14.68
CA PHE A 115 -5.90 -3.37 15.27
C PHE A 115 -6.99 -2.61 16.02
N GLY A 116 -8.24 -2.93 15.71
CA GLY A 116 -9.41 -2.50 16.46
C GLY A 116 -9.71 -3.49 17.57
N ASN A 117 -10.83 -4.20 17.44
CA ASN A 117 -11.13 -5.31 18.32
C ASN A 117 -10.26 -6.54 18.00
N VAL A 118 -9.83 -7.25 19.04
CA VAL A 118 -9.11 -8.53 18.95
C VAL A 118 -9.61 -9.42 20.07
N ASP A 119 -10.42 -10.42 19.73
CA ASP A 119 -10.86 -11.48 20.63
C ASP A 119 -11.08 -12.80 19.87
N GLU A 120 -11.50 -13.86 20.58
CA GLU A 120 -11.73 -15.20 20.01
C GLU A 120 -12.87 -15.24 18.98
N SER A 121 -13.69 -14.19 18.87
CA SER A 121 -14.83 -14.11 17.96
C SER A 121 -14.60 -13.20 16.76
N LYS A 122 -13.70 -12.21 16.86
CA LYS A 122 -13.35 -11.32 15.75
C LYS A 122 -12.01 -10.60 15.94
N VAL A 123 -11.36 -10.37 14.81
CA VAL A 123 -10.24 -9.42 14.66
C VAL A 123 -10.61 -8.37 13.61
N GLU A 124 -10.51 -7.11 13.99
CA GLU A 124 -10.67 -5.95 13.12
C GLU A 124 -9.29 -5.34 12.83
N LEU A 125 -8.94 -5.20 11.56
CA LEU A 125 -7.64 -4.74 11.13
C LEU A 125 -7.78 -3.68 10.04
N ASN A 126 -7.30 -2.48 10.30
CA ASN A 126 -7.13 -1.47 9.24
C ASN A 126 -5.74 -1.58 8.65
N VAL A 127 -5.65 -1.56 7.32
CA VAL A 127 -4.41 -1.72 6.57
C VAL A 127 -4.20 -0.52 5.66
N SER A 128 -2.98 0.01 5.67
CA SER A 128 -2.46 0.86 4.60
C SER A 128 -1.08 0.35 4.19
N LEU A 129 -0.85 0.23 2.88
CA LEU A 129 0.43 -0.23 2.36
C LEU A 129 0.85 0.55 1.11
N THR A 130 2.16 0.68 0.93
CA THR A 130 2.81 1.15 -0.29
C THR A 130 4.00 0.25 -0.54
N VAL A 131 4.00 -0.43 -1.68
CA VAL A 131 4.97 -1.46 -2.08
C VAL A 131 5.53 -1.13 -3.47
N VAL A 132 6.72 -1.64 -3.79
CA VAL A 132 7.41 -1.35 -5.05
C VAL A 132 7.54 -2.60 -5.90
N ASP A 133 7.38 -2.47 -7.23
CA ASP A 133 7.57 -3.55 -8.19
C ASP A 133 9.02 -4.03 -8.16
N VAL A 134 9.23 -5.32 -7.94
CA VAL A 134 10.57 -5.91 -7.84
C VAL A 134 11.37 -5.83 -9.15
N LYS A 135 10.69 -5.68 -10.29
CA LYS A 135 11.33 -5.66 -11.61
C LYS A 135 11.82 -4.26 -11.97
N SER A 136 10.95 -3.26 -11.89
CA SER A 136 11.29 -1.89 -12.25
C SER A 136 11.93 -1.10 -11.12
N LEU A 137 11.58 -1.39 -9.86
CA LEU A 137 11.98 -0.62 -8.67
C LEU A 137 11.53 0.87 -8.68
N GLU A 138 10.72 1.25 -9.66
CA GLU A 138 10.25 2.61 -9.92
C GLU A 138 8.73 2.72 -9.92
N HIS A 139 8.02 1.60 -10.12
CA HIS A 139 6.57 1.55 -10.05
C HIS A 139 6.11 1.11 -8.66
N TYR A 140 5.21 1.88 -8.08
CA TYR A 140 4.66 1.64 -6.76
C TYR A 140 3.19 1.25 -6.86
N MET A 141 2.73 0.47 -5.89
CA MET A 141 1.33 0.19 -5.66
C MET A 141 0.99 0.59 -4.23
N ALA A 142 -0.16 1.21 -4.02
CA ALA A 142 -0.68 1.48 -2.70
C ALA A 142 -2.13 1.02 -2.53
N VAL A 143 -2.41 0.59 -1.30
CA VAL A 143 -3.75 0.37 -0.77
C VAL A 143 -3.88 1.27 0.45
N GLU A 144 -4.92 2.09 0.50
CA GLU A 144 -5.07 3.10 1.53
C GLU A 144 -6.31 2.81 2.39
N ASN A 145 -6.09 2.63 3.69
CA ASN A 145 -7.11 2.53 4.73
C ASN A 145 -8.25 1.55 4.45
N ILE A 146 -7.91 0.30 4.09
CA ILE A 146 -8.91 -0.77 4.01
C ILE A 146 -9.18 -1.35 5.40
N ALA A 147 -10.43 -1.74 5.65
CA ALA A 147 -10.83 -2.43 6.87
C ALA A 147 -11.07 -3.91 6.57
N LEU A 148 -10.30 -4.78 7.21
CA LEU A 148 -10.46 -6.22 7.17
C LEU A 148 -11.16 -6.69 8.45
N LYS A 149 -12.18 -7.53 8.28
CA LYS A 149 -12.86 -8.22 9.37
C LYS A 149 -12.57 -9.71 9.26
N ILE A 150 -11.96 -10.27 10.29
CA ILE A 150 -11.61 -11.68 10.39
C ILE A 150 -12.49 -12.25 11.50
N ASP A 151 -13.58 -12.92 11.14
CA ASP A 151 -14.56 -13.50 12.06
C ASP A 151 -14.87 -14.97 11.77
N ASN A 152 -14.21 -15.55 10.76
CA ASN A 152 -14.25 -16.99 10.52
C ASN A 152 -13.42 -17.72 11.61
N PRO A 153 -13.99 -18.71 12.33
CA PRO A 153 -13.30 -19.39 13.42
C PRO A 153 -11.99 -20.08 13.03
N ASP A 154 -11.90 -20.66 11.83
CA ASP A 154 -10.68 -21.31 11.37
C ASP A 154 -9.58 -20.28 11.08
N ASP A 155 -9.94 -19.14 10.50
CA ASP A 155 -9.00 -18.04 10.26
C ASP A 155 -8.55 -17.35 11.55
N LEU A 156 -9.46 -17.17 12.51
CA LEU A 156 -9.13 -16.67 13.84
C LEU A 156 -8.16 -17.59 14.57
N LYS A 157 -8.38 -18.91 14.49
CA LYS A 157 -7.49 -19.90 15.08
C LYS A 157 -6.08 -19.78 14.50
N LYS A 158 -5.95 -19.68 13.17
CA LYS A 158 -4.64 -19.49 12.52
C LYS A 158 -3.99 -18.16 12.87
N LEU A 159 -4.78 -17.13 13.11
CA LEU A 159 -4.27 -15.80 13.42
C LEU A 159 -3.77 -15.69 14.87
N LEU A 160 -4.51 -16.25 15.83
CA LEU A 160 -4.32 -16.00 17.27
C LEU A 160 -3.57 -17.11 18.01
N ASN A 161 -3.62 -18.36 17.53
CA ASN A 161 -3.00 -19.53 18.20
C ASN A 161 -1.77 -20.00 17.43
#